data_AF-A0A6V3LGQ7-F1
#
_entry.id   AF-A0A6V3LGQ7-F1
#
_cell.length_a   1.000
_cell.length_b   1.000
_cell.length_c   1.000
_cell.angle_alpha   90.00
_cell.angle_beta   90.00
_cell.angle_gamma   90.00
#
_symmetry.space_group_name_H-M   'P 1'
#
loop_
_entity.id
_entity.type
_entity.pdbx_description
1 polymer ?
#
loop_
_entity_poly.entity_id
_entity_poly.type
_entity_poly.pdbx_seq_one_letter_code
_entity_poly.pdbx_strand_id
1 'polypeptide(L)'
;MKFKPDHARRALELTRSKQTGLYSGYRAECLLQAAKAEYRSPELLQKFGGKSYDLDFVLEYQRHAFYADSTLRAIRLDAKEKIGPARAGEKVAKLVAVETHEKWERLRKRREMVVKILEAKGMSQKSECLPSSL
;
A
#
# COMPACT_ATOMS: atom_id res chain seq x y z
N MET A 1 15.83 11.37 -5.75
CA MET A 1 15.47 10.62 -6.97
C MET A 1 15.00 11.61 -8.02
N LYS A 2 15.61 11.63 -9.22
CA LYS A 2 15.14 12.45 -10.34
C LYS A 2 14.17 11.60 -11.16
N PHE A 3 12.90 11.99 -11.22
CA PHE A 3 11.92 11.32 -12.08
C PHE A 3 12.25 11.59 -13.54
N LYS A 4 12.25 10.54 -14.38
CA LYS A 4 12.20 10.73 -15.83
C LYS A 4 10.85 11.41 -16.13
N PRO A 5 10.84 12.63 -16.70
CA PRO A 5 9.63 13.44 -16.83
C PRO A 5 8.47 12.69 -17.50
N ASP A 6 8.80 11.82 -18.47
CA ASP A 6 7.82 11.07 -19.25
C ASP A 6 7.06 10.02 -18.43
N HIS A 7 7.75 9.32 -17.52
CA HIS A 7 7.11 8.30 -16.68
C HIS A 7 6.15 8.93 -15.68
N ALA A 8 6.59 10.00 -15.00
CA ALA A 8 5.77 10.67 -13.98
C ALA A 8 4.53 11.33 -14.57
N ARG A 9 4.68 12.02 -15.72
CA ARG A 9 3.57 12.61 -16.44
C ARG A 9 2.58 11.55 -16.91
N ARG A 10 3.06 10.47 -17.53
CA ARG A 10 2.19 9.38 -17.99
C ARG A 10 1.45 8.72 -16.84
N ALA A 11 2.11 8.43 -15.73
CA ALA A 11 1.47 7.85 -14.56
C ALA A 11 0.39 8.79 -13.99
N LEU A 12 0.63 10.10 -13.95
CA LEU A 12 -0.38 11.07 -13.54
C LEU A 12 -1.58 11.05 -14.47
N GLU A 13 -1.36 11.12 -15.79
CA GLU A 13 -2.42 11.06 -16.80
C GLU A 13 -3.32 9.82 -16.67
N LEU A 14 -2.73 8.65 -16.37
CA LEU A 14 -3.45 7.39 -16.16
C LEU A 14 -4.37 7.40 -14.92
N THR A 15 -4.16 8.33 -13.98
CA THR A 15 -5.01 8.47 -12.79
C THR A 15 -6.16 9.45 -12.95
N ARG A 16 -6.29 10.08 -14.13
CA ARG A 16 -7.31 11.09 -14.38
C ARG A 16 -8.71 10.51 -14.20
N SER A 17 -9.50 11.13 -13.33
CA SER A 17 -10.92 10.82 -13.16
C SER A 17 -11.68 11.17 -14.43
N LYS A 18 -12.49 10.24 -14.94
CA LYS A 18 -13.36 10.49 -16.09
C LYS A 18 -14.51 11.44 -15.78
N GLN A 19 -14.93 11.52 -14.51
CA GLN A 19 -16.07 12.34 -14.08
C GLN A 19 -15.67 13.78 -13.78
N THR A 20 -14.59 13.97 -13.05
CA THR A 20 -14.16 15.29 -12.57
C THR A 20 -12.97 15.86 -13.35
N GLY A 21 -12.29 15.03 -14.15
CA GLY A 21 -11.05 15.41 -14.83
C GLY A 21 -9.84 15.58 -13.92
N LEU A 22 -10.00 15.40 -12.59
CA LEU A 22 -8.94 15.55 -11.60
C LEU A 22 -7.97 14.37 -11.61
N TYR A 23 -6.71 14.65 -11.25
CA TYR A 23 -5.65 13.66 -11.16
C TYR A 23 -5.40 13.26 -9.69
N SER A 24 -4.80 12.10 -9.47
CA SER A 24 -4.39 11.65 -8.14
C SER A 24 -2.88 11.43 -8.10
N GLY A 25 -2.16 12.39 -7.52
CA GLY A 25 -0.71 12.28 -7.32
C GLY A 25 -0.33 11.03 -6.51
N TYR A 26 -1.10 10.72 -5.46
CA TYR A 26 -0.88 9.53 -4.65
C TYR A 26 -1.00 8.22 -5.45
N ARG A 27 -2.04 8.09 -6.29
CA ARG A 27 -2.20 6.91 -7.14
C ARG A 27 -1.12 6.83 -8.21
N ALA A 28 -0.69 7.97 -8.74
CA ALA A 28 0.37 8.03 -9.75
C ALA A 28 1.70 7.58 -9.15
N GLU A 29 2.00 8.02 -7.93
CA GLU A 29 3.16 7.56 -7.17
C GLU A 29 3.09 6.05 -6.92
N CYS A 30 1.97 5.55 -6.39
CA CYS A 30 1.79 4.11 -6.20
C CYS A 30 1.97 3.31 -7.49
N LEU A 31 1.53 3.87 -8.63
CA LEU A 31 1.63 3.25 -9.94
C LEU A 31 3.10 3.19 -10.39
N LEU A 32 3.85 4.29 -10.20
CA LEU A 32 5.27 4.35 -10.51
C LEU A 32 6.08 3.36 -9.67
N GLN A 33 5.83 3.31 -8.36
CA GLN A 33 6.52 2.37 -7.47
C GLN A 33 6.22 0.91 -7.86
N ALA A 34 4.98 0.59 -8.22
CA ALA A 34 4.65 -0.76 -8.69
C ALA A 34 5.29 -1.06 -10.07
N ALA A 35 5.24 -0.12 -11.01
CA ALA A 35 5.66 -0.36 -12.39
C ALA A 35 7.16 -0.27 -12.62
N LYS A 36 7.87 0.73 -12.10
CA LYS A 36 9.29 0.93 -12.39
C LYS A 36 10.13 0.74 -11.12
N ALA A 37 11.07 -0.19 -11.19
CA ALA A 37 11.95 -0.48 -10.05
C ALA A 37 12.77 0.73 -9.60
N GLU A 38 13.12 1.64 -10.52
CA GLU A 38 13.85 2.88 -10.22
C GLU A 38 13.09 3.83 -9.26
N TYR A 39 11.77 3.69 -9.13
CA TYR A 39 10.94 4.50 -8.22
C TYR A 39 10.49 3.76 -6.97
N ARG A 40 10.81 2.47 -6.82
CA ARG A 40 10.40 1.71 -5.64
C ARG A 40 11.06 2.25 -4.38
N SER A 41 10.30 2.25 -3.29
CA SER A 41 10.88 2.40 -1.96
C SER A 41 11.87 1.26 -1.67
N PRO A 42 12.83 1.44 -0.74
CA PRO A 42 13.76 0.38 -0.34
C PRO A 42 13.05 -0.90 0.11
N GLU A 43 11.92 -0.78 0.82
CA GLU A 43 11.13 -1.91 1.30
C GLU A 43 10.51 -2.69 0.14
N LEU A 44 10.00 -1.99 -0.88
CA LEU A 44 9.45 -2.61 -2.07
C LEU A 44 10.55 -3.25 -2.93
N LEU A 45 11.73 -2.64 -3.04
CA LEU A 45 12.88 -3.23 -3.72
C LEU A 45 13.32 -4.53 -3.04
N GLN A 46 13.38 -4.56 -1.71
CA GLN A 46 13.75 -5.76 -0.96
C GLN A 46 12.72 -6.89 -1.16
N LYS A 47 11.42 -6.57 -1.12
CA LYS A 47 10.34 -7.57 -1.28
C LYS A 47 10.14 -8.05 -2.72
N PHE A 48 10.22 -7.14 -3.69
CA PHE A 48 9.79 -7.39 -5.08
C PHE A 48 10.92 -7.40 -6.10
N GLY A 49 12.13 -7.00 -5.71
CA GLY A 49 13.31 -6.95 -6.56
C GLY A 49 13.29 -5.80 -7.57
N GLY A 50 14.16 -5.90 -8.57
CA GLY A 50 14.41 -4.85 -9.59
C GLY A 50 13.59 -4.96 -10.88
N LYS A 51 12.62 -5.89 -10.97
CA LYS A 51 11.85 -6.10 -12.22
C LYS A 51 10.91 -4.93 -12.49
N SER A 52 11.00 -4.31 -13.66
CA SER A 52 10.06 -3.28 -14.12
C SER A 52 8.98 -3.87 -15.03
N TYR A 53 7.84 -3.19 -15.07
CA TYR A 53 6.66 -3.51 -15.86
C TYR A 53 6.22 -2.28 -16.67
N ASP A 54 5.33 -2.53 -17.62
CA ASP A 54 4.62 -1.47 -18.31
C ASP A 54 3.57 -0.80 -17.39
N LEU A 55 3.35 0.50 -17.57
CA LEU A 55 2.42 1.27 -16.72
C LEU A 55 0.97 0.84 -16.93
N ASP A 56 0.56 0.60 -18.18
CA ASP A 56 -0.80 0.21 -18.53
C ASP A 56 -1.09 -1.21 -18.00
N PHE A 57 -0.10 -2.12 -18.08
CA PHE A 57 -0.18 -3.44 -17.46
C PHE A 57 -0.42 -3.37 -15.94
N VAL A 58 0.36 -2.55 -15.22
CA VAL A 58 0.24 -2.45 -13.75
C VAL A 58 -1.05 -1.75 -13.34
N LEU A 59 -1.54 -0.80 -14.14
CA LEU A 59 -2.78 -0.08 -13.89
C LEU A 59 -3.97 -1.01 -13.75
N GLU A 60 -4.02 -2.11 -14.52
CA GLU A 60 -5.09 -3.11 -14.43
C GLU A 60 -5.21 -3.71 -13.03
N TYR A 61 -4.08 -4.01 -12.39
CA TYR A 61 -4.03 -4.55 -11.03
C TYR A 61 -4.28 -3.46 -9.99
N GLN A 62 -3.71 -2.27 -10.18
CA GLN A 62 -3.83 -1.17 -9.24
C GLN A 62 -5.28 -0.72 -9.05
N ARG A 63 -6.12 -0.83 -10.09
CA ARG A 63 -7.55 -0.53 -9.99
C ARG A 63 -8.28 -1.34 -8.91
N HIS A 64 -7.74 -2.50 -8.54
CA HIS A 64 -8.33 -3.41 -7.55
C HIS A 64 -7.52 -3.50 -6.25
N ALA A 65 -6.19 -3.36 -6.32
CA ALA A 65 -5.29 -3.49 -5.17
C ALA A 65 -4.87 -2.15 -4.54
N PHE A 66 -5.07 -1.04 -5.25
CA PHE A 66 -4.82 0.37 -4.89
C PHE A 66 -3.36 0.73 -4.55
N TYR A 67 -2.79 0.12 -3.52
CA TYR A 67 -1.44 0.39 -3.01
C TYR A 67 -0.35 -0.34 -3.82
N ALA A 68 0.87 0.21 -3.86
CA ALA A 68 1.99 -0.37 -4.62
C ALA A 68 2.35 -1.80 -4.19
N ASP A 69 2.48 -2.06 -2.87
CA ASP A 69 2.77 -3.39 -2.31
C ASP A 69 1.68 -4.40 -2.73
N SER A 70 0.41 -4.06 -2.48
CA SER A 70 -0.73 -4.89 -2.86
C SER A 70 -0.81 -5.15 -4.37
N THR A 71 -0.50 -4.14 -5.19
CA THR A 71 -0.48 -4.28 -6.66
C THR A 71 0.58 -5.28 -7.10
N LEU A 72 1.79 -5.19 -6.54
CA LEU A 72 2.89 -6.13 -6.83
C LEU A 72 2.60 -7.55 -6.33
N ARG A 73 1.95 -7.69 -5.16
CA ARG A 73 1.44 -8.98 -4.67
C ARG A 73 0.41 -9.58 -5.63
N ALA A 74 -0.49 -8.76 -6.16
CA ALA A 74 -1.52 -9.22 -7.10
C ALA A 74 -0.90 -9.71 -8.41
N ILE A 75 0.09 -8.99 -8.96
CA ILE A 75 0.83 -9.44 -10.16
C ILE A 75 1.52 -10.79 -9.93
N ARG A 76 2.19 -10.97 -8.77
CA ARG A 76 2.83 -12.25 -8.42
C ARG A 76 1.82 -13.38 -8.26
N LEU A 77 0.68 -13.09 -7.65
CA LEU A 77 -0.41 -14.05 -7.47
C LEU A 77 -0.97 -14.49 -8.82
N ASP A 78 -1.23 -13.54 -9.72
CA ASP A 78 -1.75 -13.86 -11.04
C ASP A 78 -0.75 -14.63 -11.90
N ALA A 79 0.54 -14.28 -11.83
CA ALA A 79 1.58 -15.05 -12.52
C ALA A 79 1.63 -16.53 -12.08
N LYS A 80 1.24 -16.82 -10.83
CA LYS A 80 1.18 -18.19 -10.28
C LYS A 80 -0.14 -18.89 -10.58
N GLU A 81 -1.26 -18.22 -10.41
CA GLU A 81 -2.60 -18.83 -10.44
C GLU A 81 -3.35 -18.62 -11.76
N LYS A 82 -2.94 -17.66 -12.60
CA LYS A 82 -3.57 -17.30 -13.89
C LYS A 82 -5.08 -17.00 -13.75
N ILE A 83 -5.42 -16.12 -12.81
CA ILE A 83 -6.80 -15.78 -12.42
C ILE A 83 -7.28 -14.42 -12.93
N GLY A 84 -6.38 -13.64 -13.52
CA GLY A 84 -6.60 -12.30 -14.05
C GLY A 84 -6.47 -11.18 -13.00
N PRO A 85 -6.29 -9.92 -13.46
CA PRO A 85 -5.98 -8.78 -12.58
C PRO A 85 -7.04 -8.47 -11.52
N ALA A 86 -8.32 -8.53 -11.90
CA ALA A 86 -9.42 -8.21 -10.99
C ALA A 86 -9.49 -9.18 -9.80
N ARG A 87 -9.48 -10.50 -10.09
CA ARG A 87 -9.53 -11.53 -9.05
C ARG A 87 -8.26 -11.55 -8.21
N ALA A 88 -7.09 -11.37 -8.82
CA ALA A 88 -5.84 -11.30 -8.09
C ALA A 88 -5.80 -10.08 -7.13
N GLY A 89 -6.23 -8.91 -7.61
CA GLY A 89 -6.32 -7.70 -6.80
C GLY A 89 -7.29 -7.85 -5.63
N GLU A 90 -8.48 -8.40 -5.87
CA GLU A 90 -9.47 -8.63 -4.82
C GLU A 90 -8.99 -9.63 -3.75
N LYS A 91 -8.39 -10.75 -4.17
CA LYS A 91 -7.81 -11.73 -3.22
C LYS A 91 -6.74 -11.07 -2.34
N VAL A 92 -5.84 -10.28 -2.93
CA VAL A 92 -4.80 -9.58 -2.17
C VAL A 92 -5.40 -8.53 -1.24
N ALA A 93 -6.40 -7.76 -1.69
CA ALA A 93 -7.05 -6.77 -0.84
C ALA A 93 -7.67 -7.43 0.41
N LYS A 94 -8.32 -8.59 0.26
CA LYS A 94 -8.85 -9.38 1.38
C LYS A 94 -7.74 -9.87 2.32
N LEU A 95 -6.64 -10.39 1.78
CA LEU A 95 -5.49 -10.84 2.58
C LEU A 95 -4.88 -9.69 3.38
N VAL A 96 -4.67 -8.53 2.75
CA VAL A 96 -4.12 -7.35 3.42
C VAL A 96 -5.04 -6.84 4.52
N ALA A 97 -6.36 -6.89 4.33
CA ALA A 97 -7.32 -6.53 5.38
C ALA A 97 -7.19 -7.44 6.61
N VAL A 98 -7.06 -8.75 6.41
CA VAL A 98 -6.85 -9.73 7.49
C VAL A 98 -5.52 -9.47 8.21
N GLU A 99 -4.41 -9.36 7.47
CA GLU A 99 -3.08 -9.08 8.03
C GLU A 99 -3.06 -7.78 8.85
N THR A 100 -3.78 -6.77 8.37
CA THR A 100 -3.90 -5.47 9.04
C THR A 100 -4.67 -5.62 10.35
N HIS A 101 -5.81 -6.32 10.32
CA HIS A 101 -6.61 -6.58 11.52
C HIS A 101 -5.82 -7.33 12.59
N GLU A 102 -5.11 -8.40 12.21
CA GLU A 102 -4.25 -9.17 13.13
C GLU A 102 -3.12 -8.33 13.73
N LYS A 103 -2.53 -7.42 12.95
CA LYS A 103 -1.51 -6.49 13.46
C LYS A 103 -2.11 -5.54 14.50
N TRP A 104 -3.29 -4.98 14.24
CA TRP A 104 -3.99 -4.11 15.18
C TRP A 104 -4.35 -4.83 16.47
N GLU A 105 -4.87 -6.06 16.40
CA GLU A 105 -5.18 -6.86 17.58
C GLU A 105 -3.93 -7.17 18.42
N ARG A 106 -2.80 -7.48 17.78
CA ARG A 106 -1.52 -7.66 18.49
C ARG A 106 -1.06 -6.38 19.19
N LEU A 107 -1.15 -5.23 18.52
CA LEU A 107 -0.79 -3.93 19.10
C LEU A 107 -1.72 -3.57 20.26
N ARG A 108 -3.03 -3.85 20.14
CA ARG A 108 -4.02 -3.64 21.20
C ARG A 108 -3.68 -4.47 22.44
N LYS A 109 -3.46 -5.79 22.29
CA LYS A 109 -3.07 -6.68 23.39
C LYS A 109 -1.75 -6.24 24.05
N ARG A 110 -0.77 -5.81 23.25
CA ARG A 110 0.50 -5.29 23.78
C ARG A 110 0.30 -4.01 24.58
N ARG A 111 -0.55 -3.10 24.10
CA ARG A 111 -0.89 -1.85 24.81
C ARG A 111 -1.58 -2.15 26.14
N GLU A 112 -2.57 -3.05 26.14
CA GLU A 112 -3.26 -3.48 27.36
C GLU A 112 -2.30 -4.10 28.38
N MET A 113 -1.36 -4.93 27.92
CA MET A 113 -0.33 -5.50 28.78
C MET A 113 0.59 -4.43 29.39
N VAL A 114 1.03 -3.46 28.57
CA VAL A 114 1.87 -2.34 29.05
C VAL A 114 1.12 -1.50 30.08
N VAL A 115 -0.16 -1.18 29.82
CA VAL A 115 -1.01 -0.44 30.78
C VAL A 115 -1.11 -1.19 32.11
N LYS A 116 -1.42 -2.50 32.09
CA LYS A 116 -1.48 -3.32 33.32
C LYS A 116 -0.17 -3.35 34.09
N ILE A 117 0.97 -3.44 33.39
CA ILE A 117 2.30 -3.41 34.01
C ILE A 117 2.57 -2.06 34.67
N LEU A 118 2.19 -0.96 34.02
CA LEU A 118 2.37 0.40 34.55
C LEU A 118 1.48 0.65 35.77
N GLU A 119 0.21 0.22 35.71
CA GLU A 119 -0.73 0.24 36.85
C GLU A 119 -0.18 -0.57 38.03
N ALA A 120 0.31 -1.80 37.79
CA ALA A 120 0.90 -2.64 38.83
C ALA A 120 2.17 -2.05 39.46
N LYS A 121 2.89 -1.19 38.72
CA LYS A 121 4.07 -0.47 39.21
C LYS A 121 3.73 0.86 39.89
N GLY A 122 2.45 1.21 40.04
CA GLY A 122 2.01 2.48 40.60
C GLY A 122 2.35 3.70 39.73
N MET A 123 2.72 3.49 38.46
CA MET A 123 3.03 4.55 37.51
C MET A 123 1.75 4.97 36.78
N SER A 124 1.06 5.99 37.29
CA SER A 124 -0.13 6.55 36.65
C SER A 124 0.26 7.33 35.39
N GLN A 125 -0.14 6.84 34.21
CA GLN A 125 -0.06 7.64 32.99
C GLN A 125 -1.19 8.67 33.00
N LYS A 126 -0.86 9.94 33.21
CA LYS A 126 -1.70 11.03 32.73
C LYS A 126 -1.85 10.83 31.23
N SER A 127 -3.06 10.55 30.77
CA SER A 127 -3.40 10.38 29.37
C SER A 127 -3.22 11.73 28.67
N GLU A 128 -2.06 11.96 28.07
CA GLU A 128 -1.93 13.01 27.07
C GLU A 128 -2.69 12.57 25.81
N CYS A 129 -3.68 13.39 25.50
CA CYS A 129 -4.58 13.28 24.38
C CYS A 129 -3.83 12.97 23.07
N LEU A 130 -4.33 11.99 22.33
CA LEU A 130 -4.08 11.91 20.90
C LEU A 130 -4.59 13.23 20.26
N PRO A 131 -3.85 13.84 19.31
CA PRO A 131 -4.35 14.99 18.60
C PRO A 131 -5.58 14.59 17.78
N SER A 132 -6.73 15.13 18.15
CA SER A 132 -7.93 15.19 17.33
C SER A 132 -7.63 16.06 16.11
N SER A 133 -7.47 15.48 14.94
CA SER A 133 -7.58 16.23 13.67
C SER A 133 -8.07 15.30 12.57
N LEU A 134 -9.40 15.22 12.48
CA LEU A 134 -10.13 15.17 11.20
C LEU A 134 -10.69 16.57 10.96
#